data_AF-A0A937WB51-F1
#
_entry.id   AF-A0A937WB51-F1
#
_cell.length_a   1.000
_cell.length_b   1.000
_cell.length_c   1.000
_cell.angle_alpha   90.00
_cell.angle_beta   90.00
_cell.angle_gamma   90.00
#
_symmetry.space_group_name_H-M   'P 1'
#
loop_
_entity.id
_entity.type
_entity.pdbx_description
1 polymer ?
#
loop_
_entity_poly.entity_id
_entity_poly.type
_entity_poly.pdbx_seq_one_letter_code
_entity_poly.pdbx_strand_id
1 'polypeptide(L)'
;MSKVVNENTVRKTLLLNTEKLRKVRIILGASSDSEAIRMLIEQALAYEEALQAARRIQQHGTFGRDWDELKKEGLIEDASDF
;
A
#
# COMPACT_ATOMS: atom_id res chain seq x y z
N MET A 1 -19.68 12.54 -20.18
CA MET A 1 -19.44 11.16 -20.69
C MET A 1 -18.66 10.41 -19.63
N SER A 2 -19.32 9.51 -18.91
CA SER A 2 -18.71 8.74 -17.82
C SER A 2 -17.78 7.69 -18.42
N LYS A 3 -16.52 7.69 -18.00
CA LYS A 3 -15.49 6.75 -18.43
C LYS A 3 -15.87 5.36 -17.92
N VAL A 4 -16.41 4.51 -18.80
CA VAL A 4 -16.71 3.11 -18.49
C VAL A 4 -15.36 2.40 -18.33
N VAL A 5 -14.94 2.19 -17.09
CA VAL A 5 -13.81 1.29 -16.79
C VAL A 5 -14.32 -0.11 -17.06
N ASN A 6 -13.93 -0.67 -18.20
CA ASN A 6 -14.26 -2.04 -18.56
C ASN A 6 -13.35 -2.97 -17.72
N GLU A 7 -13.80 -3.30 -16.50
CA GLU A 7 -13.10 -4.28 -15.66
C GLU A 7 -13.30 -5.67 -16.26
N ASN A 8 -12.24 -6.22 -16.87
CA ASN A 8 -12.20 -7.61 -17.33
C ASN A 8 -12.33 -8.56 -16.12
N THR A 9 -13.57 -8.77 -15.69
CA THR A 9 -13.90 -9.63 -14.55
C THR A 9 -13.89 -11.08 -15.01
N VAL A 10 -13.10 -11.92 -14.35
CA VAL A 10 -13.05 -13.36 -14.63
C VAL A 10 -13.59 -14.12 -13.43
N ARG A 11 -14.60 -14.96 -13.66
CA ARG A 11 -15.12 -15.88 -12.64
C ARG A 11 -14.21 -17.11 -12.54
N LYS A 12 -13.76 -17.42 -11.33
CA LYS A 12 -12.97 -18.62 -11.01
C LYS A 12 -13.59 -19.39 -9.86
N THR A 13 -13.34 -20.69 -9.82
CA THR A 13 -13.67 -21.56 -8.69
C THR A 13 -12.39 -21.84 -7.91
N LEU A 14 -12.42 -21.62 -6.60
CA LEU A 14 -11.28 -21.82 -5.71
C LEU A 14 -11.65 -22.81 -4.62
N LEU A 15 -10.71 -23.67 -4.24
CA LEU A 15 -10.83 -24.51 -3.05
C LEU A 15 -10.16 -23.78 -1.88
N LEU A 16 -10.96 -23.41 -0.89
CA LEU A 16 -10.53 -22.62 0.25
C LEU A 16 -10.91 -23.32 1.55
N ASN A 17 -10.11 -23.11 2.59
CA ASN A 17 -10.46 -23.57 3.93
C ASN A 17 -11.62 -22.73 4.50
N THR A 18 -12.72 -23.38 4.86
CA THR A 18 -13.95 -22.75 5.31
C THR A 18 -13.77 -21.89 6.57
N GLU A 19 -12.99 -22.36 7.55
CA GLU A 19 -12.74 -21.63 8.79
C GLU A 19 -11.94 -20.34 8.54
N LYS A 20 -10.93 -20.41 7.67
CA LYS A 20 -10.16 -19.22 7.27
C LYS A 20 -11.03 -18.22 6.51
N LEU A 21 -11.84 -18.70 5.56
CA LEU A 21 -12.74 -17.85 4.78
C LEU A 21 -13.79 -17.16 5.67
N ARG A 22 -14.33 -17.87 6.65
CA ARG A 22 -15.25 -17.30 7.65
C ARG A 22 -14.59 -16.19 8.45
N LYS A 23 -13.35 -16.40 8.92
CA LYS A 23 -12.59 -15.37 9.65
C LYS A 23 -12.35 -14.14 8.79
N VAL A 24 -11.93 -14.32 7.54
CA VAL A 24 -11.72 -13.21 6.59
C VAL A 24 -13.01 -12.41 6.40
N ARG A 25 -14.16 -13.08 6.22
CA ARG A 25 -15.46 -12.41 6.11
C ARG A 25 -15.81 -11.54 7.30
N ILE A 26 -15.60 -12.05 8.51
CA ILE A 26 -15.88 -11.32 9.74
C ILE A 26 -14.95 -10.11 9.86
N ILE A 27 -13.65 -10.30 9.62
CA ILE A 27 -12.63 -9.24 9.73
C ILE A 27 -12.91 -8.12 8.73
N LEU A 28 -13.26 -8.47 7.49
CA LEU A 28 -13.47 -7.52 6.40
C LEU A 28 -14.91 -6.99 6.32
N GLY A 29 -15.84 -7.49 7.15
CA GLY A 29 -17.25 -7.12 7.09
C GLY A 29 -17.94 -7.47 5.76
N ALA A 30 -17.45 -8.51 5.07
CA ALA A 30 -17.90 -8.84 3.72
C ALA A 30 -19.24 -9.60 3.72
N SER A 31 -20.15 -9.17 2.84
CA SER A 31 -21.50 -9.74 2.69
C SER A 31 -21.46 -11.15 2.07
N SER A 32 -20.44 -11.46 1.27
CA SER A 32 -20.26 -12.75 0.60
C SER A 32 -18.81 -13.24 0.60
N ASP A 33 -18.62 -14.54 0.36
CA ASP A 33 -17.30 -15.16 0.24
C ASP A 33 -16.48 -14.56 -0.92
N SER A 34 -17.14 -14.31 -2.07
CA SER A 34 -16.47 -13.71 -3.24
C SER A 34 -16.05 -12.26 -2.97
N GLU A 35 -16.88 -11.49 -2.28
CA GLU A 35 -16.53 -10.13 -1.87
C GLU A 35 -15.34 -10.13 -0.91
N ALA A 36 -15.33 -11.04 0.06
CA ALA A 36 -14.24 -11.17 1.02
C ALA A 36 -12.90 -11.47 0.34
N ILE A 37 -12.91 -12.38 -0.64
CA ILE A 37 -11.71 -12.71 -1.41
C ILE A 37 -11.26 -11.54 -2.29
N ARG A 38 -12.19 -10.81 -2.91
CA ARG A 38 -11.85 -9.60 -3.68
C ARG A 38 -11.18 -8.55 -2.79
N MET A 39 -11.78 -8.23 -1.64
CA MET A 39 -11.22 -7.26 -0.68
C MET A 39 -9.85 -7.72 -0.15
N LEU A 40 -9.69 -9.02 0.11
CA LEU A 40 -8.41 -9.58 0.54
C LEU A 40 -7.31 -9.42 -0.51
N ILE A 41 -7.64 -9.65 -1.79
CA ILE A 41 -6.70 -9.46 -2.91
C ILE A 41 -6.30 -7.99 -3.02
N GLU A 42 -7.26 -7.07 -2.95
CA GLU A 42 -7.01 -5.63 -2.99
C GLU A 42 -6.09 -5.17 -1.85
N GLN A 43 -6.37 -5.62 -0.62
CA GLN A 43 -5.51 -5.30 0.53
C GLN A 43 -4.09 -5.87 0.39
N ALA A 44 -3.95 -7.11 -0.10
CA ALA A 44 -2.65 -7.73 -0.29
C ALA A 44 -1.82 -6.99 -1.35
N LEU A 45 -2.45 -6.58 -2.46
CA LEU A 45 -1.78 -5.80 -3.50
C LEU A 45 -1.35 -4.42 -2.98
N ALA A 46 -2.24 -3.71 -2.29
CA ALA A 46 -1.92 -2.41 -1.72
C ALA A 46 -0.78 -2.48 -0.68
N TYR A 47 -0.76 -3.54 0.14
CA TYR A 47 0.31 -3.78 1.10
C TYR A 47 1.66 -4.02 0.43
N GLU A 48 1.70 -4.86 -0.61
CA GLU A 48 2.92 -5.11 -1.37
C GLU A 48 3.43 -3.86 -2.10
N GLU A 49 2.53 -3.08 -2.69
CA GLU A 49 2.88 -1.79 -3.31
C GLU A 49 3.47 -0.80 -2.30
N ALA A 50 2.84 -0.68 -1.13
CA ALA A 50 3.34 0.17 -0.04
C ALA A 50 4.71 -0.30 0.46
N LEU A 51 4.91 -1.61 0.60
CA LEU A 51 6.19 -2.20 1.02
C LEU A 51 7.29 -1.94 -0.02
N GLN A 52 6.98 -2.06 -1.30
CA GLN A 52 7.91 -1.74 -2.37
C GLN A 52 8.26 -0.24 -2.39
N ALA A 53 7.27 0.64 -2.19
CA ALA A 53 7.50 2.07 -2.08
C ALA A 53 8.41 2.41 -0.89
N ALA A 54 8.14 1.81 0.28
CA ALA A 54 8.97 1.97 1.47
C ALA A 54 10.42 1.51 1.23
N ARG A 55 10.61 0.37 0.55
CA ARG A 55 11.95 -0.12 0.17
C ARG A 55 12.66 0.83 -0.78
N ARG A 56 11.96 1.43 -1.75
CA ARG A 56 12.54 2.45 -2.63
C ARG A 56 12.96 3.68 -1.83
N ILE A 57 12.13 4.16 -0.91
CA ILE A 57 12.48 5.29 -0.03
C ILE A 57 13.70 4.95 0.82
N GLN A 58 13.78 3.73 1.37
CA GLN A 58 14.95 3.29 2.14
C GLN A 58 16.22 3.21 1.28
N GLN A 59 16.12 2.71 0.05
CA GLN A 59 17.25 2.65 -0.90
C GLN A 59 17.67 4.03 -1.39
N HIS A 60 16.73 4.96 -1.53
CA HIS A 60 16.98 6.37 -1.82
C HIS A 60 17.13 7.21 -0.54
N GLY A 61 17.29 6.57 0.61
CA GLY A 61 17.49 7.17 1.94
C GLY A 61 18.82 7.91 2.10
N THR A 62 19.51 8.24 1.00
CA THR A 62 20.48 9.32 0.93
C THR A 62 19.83 10.70 0.99
N PHE A 63 18.50 10.85 1.02
CA PHE A 63 17.87 12.13 1.37
C PHE A 63 18.13 12.58 2.83
N GLY A 64 18.59 11.68 3.70
CA GLY A 64 18.98 12.01 5.08
C GLY A 64 20.44 12.44 5.25
N ARG A 65 21.26 12.40 4.20
CA ARG A 65 22.70 12.74 4.30
C ARG A 65 23.04 14.17 3.91
N ASP A 66 22.09 14.89 3.32
CA ASP A 66 22.36 16.19 2.70
C ASP A 66 21.99 17.38 3.60
N TRP A 67 21.49 17.17 4.82
CA TRP A 67 21.27 18.28 5.75
C TRP A 67 22.59 18.86 6.28
N ASP A 68 23.60 18.01 6.48
CA ASP A 68 24.95 18.43 6.91
C ASP A 68 25.79 18.98 5.73
N GLU A 69 25.54 18.54 4.50
CA GLU A 69 26.18 19.09 3.29
C GLU A 69 25.56 20.45 2.91
N LEU A 70 24.22 20.58 2.93
CA LEU A 70 23.54 21.87 2.69
C LEU A 70 23.84 22.93 3.76
N LYS A 71 24.06 22.53 5.04
CA LYS A 71 24.57 23.45 6.08
C LYS A 71 26.01 23.88 5.81
N LYS A 72 26.87 22.99 5.32
CA LYS A 72 28.26 23.33 4.95
C LYS A 72 28.35 24.25 3.73
N GLU A 73 27.40 24.14 2.79
CA GLU A 73 27.31 25.02 1.62
C GLU A 73 26.64 26.37 1.91
N GLY A 74 26.19 26.62 3.14
CA GLY A 74 25.66 27.91 3.58
C GLY A 74 24.28 28.26 3.00
N LEU A 75 23.53 27.26 2.54
CA LEU A 75 22.22 27.45 1.88
C LEU A 75 21.04 27.45 2.87
N ILE A 76 21.29 27.17 4.16
CA ILE A 76 20.28 27.15 5.22
C ILE A 76 20.90 27.79 6.48
N GLU A 77 20.32 28.89 6.97
CA GLU A 77 20.66 29.45 8.28
C GLU A 77 19.90 28.72 9.39
N ASP A 78 20.59 28.47 10.49
CA ASP A 78 20.08 27.82 11.69
C ASP A 78 18.81 28.54 12.18
N ALA A 79 17.64 27.91 12.02
CA ALA A 79 16.41 28.33 12.67
C ALA A 79 16.43 27.95 14.17
N SER A 80 17.42 28.45 14.90
CA SER A 80 17.57 28.26 16.35
C SER A 80 16.82 29.31 17.19
N ASP A 81 16.10 30.24 16.56
CA ASP A 81 15.44 31.36 17.26
C ASP A 81 13.91 31.32 17.16
N PHE A 82 13.28 30.15 17.38
CA PHE A 82 11.88 30.04 17.80
C PHE A 82 11.66 28.91 18.81
#